data_AF-A0A662G7F6-F1
#
_entry.id   AF-A0A662G7F6-F1
#
_cell.length_a   1.000
_cell.length_b   1.000
_cell.length_c   1.000
_cell.angle_alpha   90.00
_cell.angle_beta   90.00
_cell.angle_gamma   90.00
#
_symmetry.space_group_name_H-M   'P 1'
#
loop_
_entity.id
_entity.type
_entity.pdbx_description
1 polymer ?
#
loop_
_entity_poly.entity_id
_entity_poly.type
_entity_poly.pdbx_seq_one_letter_code
_entity_poly.pdbx_strand_id
1 'polypeptide(L)'
;MKSISKSLQRKMKIVEELIKFLEKYPCIIIASITGVEARVLQEIRFRLRDRSAVLKVVKNTLVKKAIEKISDKRKNIIQLSKYLTGQNALIFTSENPFSIKIFLDKNKI
;
A
#
# COMPACT_ATOMS: atom_id res chain seq x y z
N MET A 1 25.97 -7.32 21.91
CA MET A 1 24.69 -6.91 21.30
C MET A 1 24.94 -6.61 19.82
N LYS A 2 24.39 -7.39 18.87
CA LYS A 2 24.67 -7.19 17.43
C LYS A 2 24.10 -5.84 16.97
N SER A 3 24.98 -4.94 16.52
CA SER A 3 24.61 -3.68 15.88
C SER A 3 23.70 -3.95 14.68
N ILE A 4 22.44 -3.50 14.76
CA ILE A 4 21.45 -3.64 13.68
C ILE A 4 21.86 -2.69 12.56
N SER A 5 22.08 -3.22 11.34
CA SER A 5 22.46 -2.40 10.19
C SER A 5 21.41 -1.32 9.87
N LYS A 6 21.87 -0.14 9.42
CA LYS A 6 21.01 1.00 9.03
C LYS A 6 19.93 0.61 8.01
N SER A 7 20.25 -0.30 7.09
CA SER A 7 19.31 -0.80 6.09
C SER A 7 18.18 -1.64 6.69
N LEU A 8 18.48 -2.44 7.71
CA LEU A 8 17.50 -3.26 8.43
C LEU A 8 16.55 -2.38 9.24
N GLN A 9 17.09 -1.37 9.95
CA GLN A 9 16.27 -0.38 10.66
C GLN A 9 15.28 0.33 9.73
N ARG A 10 15.72 0.73 8.53
CA ARG A 10 14.82 1.37 7.54
C ARG A 10 13.70 0.44 7.09
N LYS A 11 13.98 -0.84 6.84
CA LYS A 11 12.97 -1.83 6.47
C LYS A 11 11.97 -2.05 7.60
N MET A 12 12.43 -2.11 8.85
CA MET A 12 11.56 -2.25 10.03
C MET A 12 10.59 -1.07 10.15
N LYS A 13 11.08 0.17 10.01
CA LYS A 13 10.24 1.38 10.03
C LYS A 13 9.17 1.36 8.94
N ILE A 14 9.51 0.91 7.73
CA ILE A 14 8.54 0.78 6.63
C ILE A 14 7.45 -0.24 6.98
N VAL A 15 7.83 -1.39 7.55
CA VAL A 15 6.87 -2.42 7.97
C VAL A 15 5.95 -1.90 9.07
N GLU A 16 6.49 -1.18 10.06
CA GLU A 16 5.69 -0.55 11.12
C GLU A 16 4.72 0.51 10.56
N GLU A 17 5.16 1.31 9.58
CA GLU A 17 4.30 2.28 8.91
C GLU A 17 3.16 1.59 8.14
N LEU A 18 3.47 0.49 7.43
CA LEU A 18 2.47 -0.32 6.72
C LEU A 18 1.45 -0.92 7.68
N ILE A 19 1.88 -1.46 8.82
CA ILE A 19 0.98 -2.00 9.85
C ILE A 19 -0.01 -0.92 10.31
N LYS A 20 0.48 0.29 10.61
CA LYS A 20 -0.37 1.42 11.00
C LYS A 20 -1.43 1.75 9.93
N PHE A 21 -1.07 1.73 8.65
CA PHE A 21 -2.05 1.98 7.58
C PHE A 21 -3.05 0.83 7.41
N LEU A 22 -2.59 -0.41 7.48
CA LEU A 22 -3.44 -1.59 7.36
C LEU A 22 -4.44 -1.72 8.53
N GLU A 23 -4.09 -1.21 9.72
CA GLU A 23 -4.99 -1.12 10.88
C GLU A 23 -5.92 0.10 10.79
N LYS A 24 -5.40 1.26 10.37
CA LYS A 24 -6.17 2.52 10.33
C LYS A 24 -7.25 2.54 9.26
N TYR A 25 -6.95 2.05 8.06
CA TYR A 25 -7.82 2.24 6.90
C TYR A 25 -8.70 1.01 6.64
N PRO A 26 -10.03 1.18 6.54
CA PRO A 26 -10.95 0.09 6.30
C PRO A 26 -10.82 -0.47 4.88
N CYS A 27 -10.45 0.37 3.89
CA CYS A 27 -10.28 -0.06 2.51
C CYS A 27 -8.79 -0.06 2.11
N ILE A 28 -8.36 -1.17 1.51
CA ILE A 28 -7.02 -1.35 0.94
C ILE A 28 -7.21 -1.77 -0.51
N ILE A 29 -6.62 -1.01 -1.43
CA ILE A 29 -6.65 -1.28 -2.87
C ILE A 29 -5.23 -1.57 -3.33
N ILE A 30 -5.07 -2.63 -4.12
CA ILE A 30 -3.83 -2.95 -4.82
C ILE A 30 -4.03 -2.56 -6.28
N ALA A 31 -3.19 -1.66 -6.77
CA ALA A 31 -3.17 -1.25 -8.17
C ALA A 31 -1.84 -1.68 -8.80
N SER A 32 -1.90 -2.33 -9.96
CA SER A 32 -0.72 -2.53 -10.80
C SER A 32 -0.28 -1.18 -11.34
N ILE A 33 0.99 -0.85 -11.18
CA ILE A 33 1.59 0.36 -11.75
C ILE A 33 2.57 0.01 -12.87
N THR A 34 2.45 -1.19 -13.42
CA THR A 34 3.28 -1.64 -14.53
C THR A 34 2.98 -0.78 -15.76
N GLY A 35 4.02 -0.14 -16.30
CA GLY A 35 3.86 0.79 -17.44
C GLY A 35 3.36 2.19 -17.06
N VAL A 36 3.16 2.47 -15.78
CA VAL A 36 2.78 3.82 -15.31
C VAL A 36 4.02 4.67 -15.11
N GLU A 37 4.04 5.85 -15.74
CA GLU A 37 5.12 6.82 -15.57
C GLU A 37 5.14 7.43 -14.15
N ALA A 38 6.34 7.76 -13.68
CA ALA A 38 6.52 8.38 -12.37
C ALA A 38 5.74 9.70 -12.22
N ARG A 39 5.59 10.49 -13.30
CA ARG A 39 4.85 11.76 -13.30
C ARG A 39 3.36 11.53 -13.01
N VAL A 40 2.75 10.57 -13.71
CA VAL A 40 1.33 10.18 -13.53
C VAL A 40 1.11 9.70 -12.10
N LEU A 41 2.01 8.87 -11.57
CA LEU A 41 1.92 8.37 -10.21
C LEU A 41 2.02 9.47 -9.15
N GLN A 42 2.86 10.49 -9.37
CA GLN A 42 2.97 11.64 -8.46
C GLN A 42 1.71 12.50 -8.49
N GLU A 43 1.14 12.73 -9.67
CA GLU A 43 -0.11 13.48 -9.82
C GLU A 43 -1.28 12.77 -9.14
N ILE A 44 -1.40 11.46 -9.32
CA ILE A 44 -2.42 10.65 -8.65
C ILE A 44 -2.19 10.63 -7.15
N ARG A 45 -0.94 10.53 -6.68
CA ARG A 45 -0.62 10.65 -5.26
C ARG A 45 -1.06 11.99 -4.68
N PHE A 46 -0.92 13.09 -5.42
CA PHE A 46 -1.39 14.40 -4.98
C PHE A 46 -2.92 14.42 -4.87
N ARG A 47 -3.62 14.08 -5.96
CA ARG A 47 -5.09 14.08 -6.02
C ARG A 47 -5.74 13.13 -5.02
N LEU A 48 -5.10 12.00 -4.69
CA LEU A 48 -5.58 11.08 -3.67
C LEU A 48 -5.47 11.65 -2.24
N ARG A 49 -4.49 12.52 -1.96
CA ARG A 49 -4.39 13.17 -0.64
C ARG A 49 -5.58 14.07 -0.37
N ASP A 50 -6.03 14.80 -1.38
CA ASP A 50 -7.24 15.65 -1.28
C ASP A 50 -8.49 14.83 -0.96
N ARG A 51 -8.47 13.54 -1.30
CA ARG A 51 -9.51 12.53 -1.03
C ARG A 51 -9.24 11.69 0.22
N SER A 52 -8.37 12.17 1.11
CA SER A 52 -7.98 11.45 2.34
C SER A 52 -7.44 10.04 2.11
N ALA A 53 -6.95 9.75 0.91
CA ALA A 53 -6.37 8.47 0.51
C ALA A 53 -4.85 8.55 0.45
N VAL A 54 -4.19 7.46 0.85
CA VAL A 54 -2.72 7.38 0.94
C VAL A 54 -2.22 6.35 -0.05
N LEU A 55 -1.45 6.80 -1.05
CA LEU A 55 -0.76 5.93 -1.99
C LEU A 55 0.68 5.64 -1.54
N LYS A 56 1.04 4.35 -1.46
CA LYS A 56 2.39 3.87 -1.13
C LYS A 56 2.87 2.85 -2.15
N VAL A 57 4.08 3.06 -2.66
CA VAL A 57 4.80 2.07 -3.48
C VAL A 57 5.86 1.45 -2.61
N VAL A 58 5.70 0.16 -2.29
CA VAL A 58 6.60 -0.56 -1.38
C VAL A 58 6.86 -1.96 -1.93
N LYS A 59 8.04 -2.51 -1.64
CA LYS A 59 8.38 -3.89 -2.03
C LYS A 59 7.33 -4.88 -1.48
N ASN A 60 6.83 -5.75 -2.35
CA ASN A 60 5.84 -6.77 -2.02
C ASN A 60 6.23 -7.61 -0.80
N THR A 61 7.52 -7.92 -0.62
CA THR A 61 8.02 -8.68 0.53
C THR A 61 7.86 -7.96 1.86
N LEU A 62 7.96 -6.62 1.90
CA LEU A 62 7.73 -5.84 3.12
C LEU A 62 6.24 -5.78 3.44
N VAL A 63 5.40 -5.68 2.41
CA VAL A 63 3.93 -5.70 2.55
C VAL A 63 3.47 -7.06 3.07
N LYS A 64 3.97 -8.17 2.51
CA LYS A 64 3.68 -9.52 3.01
C LYS A 64 4.06 -9.69 4.48
N LYS A 65 5.24 -9.22 4.89
CA LYS A 65 5.66 -9.20 6.30
C LYS A 65 4.74 -8.35 7.19
N ALA A 66 4.23 -7.23 6.69
CA ALA A 66 3.27 -6.42 7.44
C ALA A 66 1.92 -7.13 7.60
N ILE A 67 1.43 -7.77 6.53
CA ILE A 67 0.20 -8.58 6.52
C ILE A 67 0.31 -9.76 7.50
N GLU A 68 1.42 -10.50 7.49
CA GLU A 68 1.69 -11.61 8.42
C GLU A 68 1.63 -11.15 9.89
N LYS A 69 2.11 -9.94 10.20
CA LYS A 69 2.10 -9.40 11.57
C LYS A 69 0.72 -8.99 12.09
N ILE A 70 -0.27 -8.85 11.20
CA ILE A 70 -1.63 -8.43 11.56
C ILE A 70 -2.69 -9.45 11.14
N SER A 71 -2.27 -10.65 10.72
CA SER A 71 -3.17 -11.74 10.31
C SER A 71 -4.25 -12.01 11.35
N ASP A 72 -3.87 -11.92 12.63
CA ASP A 72 -4.73 -12.25 13.76
C ASP A 72 -5.68 -11.12 14.10
N LYS A 73 -5.33 -9.88 13.72
CA LYS A 73 -6.13 -8.68 14.00
C LYS A 73 -7.17 -8.40 12.93
N ARG A 74 -6.92 -8.83 11.69
CA ARG A 74 -7.79 -8.52 10.55
C ARG A 74 -8.10 -9.77 9.75
N LYS A 75 -9.34 -10.26 9.87
CA LYS A 75 -9.81 -11.43 9.13
C LYS A 75 -9.58 -11.28 7.63
N ASN A 76 -9.16 -12.36 6.99
CA ASN A 76 -8.93 -12.48 5.54
C ASN A 76 -7.83 -11.60 4.94
N ILE A 77 -7.07 -10.83 5.73
CA ILE A 77 -6.00 -9.97 5.19
C ILE A 77 -4.87 -10.76 4.50
N ILE A 78 -4.66 -12.02 4.91
CA ILE A 78 -3.69 -12.91 4.27
C ILE A 78 -3.99 -13.10 2.78
N GLN A 79 -5.25 -13.07 2.36
CA GLN A 79 -5.63 -13.27 0.96
C GLN A 79 -5.10 -12.15 0.04
N LEU A 80 -4.89 -10.93 0.55
CA LEU A 80 -4.28 -9.83 -0.20
C LEU A 80 -2.87 -10.16 -0.70
N SER A 81 -2.15 -11.04 0.01
CA SER A 81 -0.78 -11.42 -0.35
C SER A 81 -0.67 -12.10 -1.72
N LYS A 82 -1.75 -12.73 -2.20
CA LYS A 82 -1.83 -13.39 -3.51
C LYS A 82 -1.79 -12.40 -4.67
N TYR A 83 -2.31 -11.18 -4.45
CA TYR A 83 -2.36 -10.14 -5.48
C TYR A 83 -1.09 -9.29 -5.53
N LEU A 84 -0.16 -9.44 -4.58
CA LEU A 84 1.11 -8.71 -4.55
C LEU A 84 2.14 -9.31 -5.52
N THR A 85 1.83 -9.28 -6.82
CA THR A 85 2.66 -9.76 -7.93
C THR A 85 3.04 -8.60 -8.85
N GLY A 86 4.26 -8.58 -9.39
CA GLY A 86 4.73 -7.46 -10.23
C GLY A 86 4.93 -6.14 -9.47
N GLN A 87 4.75 -5.02 -10.19
CA GLN A 87 4.90 -3.66 -9.67
C GLN A 87 3.56 -3.15 -9.12
N ASN A 88 3.46 -3.02 -7.80
CA ASN A 88 2.21 -2.64 -7.12
C ASN A 88 2.32 -1.31 -6.37
N ALA A 89 1.24 -0.55 -6.42
CA ALA A 89 0.93 0.50 -5.47
C ALA A 89 -0.19 0.05 -4.53
N LEU A 90 -0.05 0.40 -3.26
CA LEU A 90 -1.08 0.25 -2.24
C LEU A 90 -1.76 1.58 -2.04
N ILE A 91 -3.09 1.58 -2.05
CA ILE A 91 -3.90 2.75 -1.74
C ILE A 91 -4.72 2.41 -0.50
N PHE A 92 -4.55 3.22 0.52
CA PHE A 92 -5.27 3.11 1.79
C PHE A 92 -6.27 4.24 1.89
N THR A 93 -7.54 3.92 2.11
CA THR A 93 -8.61 4.92 2.12
C THR A 93 -9.75 4.53 3.05
N SER A 94 -10.49 5.53 3.51
CA SER A 94 -11.77 5.36 4.19
C SER A 94 -12.95 5.59 3.23
N GLU A 95 -12.68 6.01 1.98
CA GLU A 95 -13.69 6.16 0.95
C GLU A 95 -14.16 4.80 0.39
N ASN A 96 -15.26 4.85 -0.36
CA ASN A 96 -15.79 3.70 -1.07
C ASN A 96 -14.77 3.16 -2.10
N PRO A 97 -14.49 1.85 -2.15
CA PRO A 97 -13.56 1.27 -3.13
C PRO A 97 -13.95 1.55 -4.58
N PHE A 98 -15.25 1.59 -4.89
CA PHE A 98 -15.74 1.83 -6.25
C PHE A 98 -15.52 3.28 -6.70
N SER A 99 -15.63 4.27 -5.80
CA SER A 99 -15.35 5.66 -6.15
C SER A 99 -13.87 5.86 -6.47
N ILE A 100 -12.98 5.22 -5.71
CA ILE A 100 -11.55 5.23 -5.99
C ILE A 100 -11.23 4.48 -7.27
N LYS A 101 -11.85 3.33 -7.54
CA LYS A 101 -11.68 2.61 -8.81
C LYS A 101 -12.03 3.50 -10.01
N ILE A 102 -13.21 4.12 -10.01
CA ILE A 102 -13.64 5.04 -11.08
C ILE A 102 -12.66 6.21 -11.22
N PHE A 103 -12.14 6.72 -10.11
CA PHE A 103 -11.13 7.76 -10.13
C PHE A 103 -9.82 7.28 -10.78
N LEU A 104 -9.33 6.09 -10.45
CA LEU A 104 -8.12 5.50 -11.03
C LEU A 104 -8.28 5.26 -12.54
N ASP A 105 -9.40 4.64 -12.95
CA ASP A 105 -9.73 4.36 -14.35
C ASP A 105 -9.72 5.66 -15.20
N LYS A 106 -10.30 6.75 -14.67
CA LYS A 106 -10.32 8.07 -15.33
C LYS A 106 -8.92 8.69 -15.48
N ASN A 107 -7.98 8.31 -14.62
CA ASN A 107 -6.60 8.80 -14.62
C ASN A 107 -5.62 7.80 -15.26
N LYS A 108 -6.14 6.77 -15.96
CA LYS A 108 -5.36 5.75 -16.69
C LYS A 108 -4.41 4.94 -15.79
N ILE A 109 -4.85 4.61 -14.57
CA ILE A 109 -4.21 3.60 -13.70
C ILE A 109 -5.21 2.50 -13.38
#